data_AF-A0A1W9YRX6-F1
#
_entry.id   AF-A0A1W9YRX6-F1
#
_cell.length_a   1.000
_cell.length_b   1.000
_cell.length_c   1.000
_cell.angle_alpha   90.00
_cell.angle_beta   90.00
_cell.angle_gamma   90.00
#
_symmetry.space_group_name_H-M   'P 1'
#
loop_
_entity.id
_entity.type
_entity.pdbx_description
1 polymer ?
#
loop_
_entity_poly.entity_id
_entity_poly.type
_entity_poly.pdbx_seq_one_letter_code
_entity_poly.pdbx_strand_id
1 'polypeptide(L)'
;TQNYLREALADHYGSDQVELINGSMQHAERREAIKRFEEQGGFLISTEAGGEGINLQSKCHVMVNYDLPWNPMRLVQRIGRLYRYGQKK
;
A
#
# COMPACT_ATOMS: atom_id res chain seq x y z
N THR A 1 13.44 3.98 5.09
CA THR A 1 12.48 4.72 4.23
C THR A 1 11.04 4.56 4.68
N GLN A 2 10.50 3.34 4.78
CA GLN A 2 9.10 3.15 5.21
C GLN A 2 8.77 3.79 6.56
N ASN A 3 9.59 3.55 7.60
CA ASN A 3 9.36 4.14 8.92
C ASN A 3 9.37 5.67 8.90
N TYR A 4 10.32 6.26 8.15
CA TYR A 4 10.38 7.70 7.95
C TYR A 4 9.11 8.25 7.30
N LEU A 5 8.61 7.60 6.24
CA LEU A 5 7.34 8.01 5.61
C LEU A 5 6.15 7.86 6.55
N ARG A 6 6.13 6.79 7.35
CA ARG A 6 5.09 6.56 8.34
C ARG A 6 5.07 7.67 9.39
N GLU A 7 6.23 8.01 9.94
CA GLU A 7 6.38 9.09 10.94
C GLU A 7 5.97 10.44 10.35
N ALA A 8 6.50 10.79 9.17
CA ALA A 8 6.15 12.04 8.51
C ALA A 8 4.64 12.17 8.22
N LEU A 9 4.00 11.10 7.74
CA LEU A 9 2.56 11.10 7.49
C LEU A 9 1.75 11.10 8.79
N ALA A 10 2.17 10.34 9.81
CA ALA A 10 1.51 10.30 11.10
C ALA A 10 1.55 11.66 11.80
N ASP A 11 2.66 12.39 11.70
CA ASP A 11 2.81 13.73 12.26
C ASP A 11 1.84 14.75 11.63
N HIS A 12 1.48 14.55 10.36
CA HIS A 12 0.62 15.49 9.62
C HIS A 12 -0.87 15.08 9.64
N TYR A 13 -1.16 13.78 9.65
CA TYR A 13 -2.51 13.24 9.45
C TYR A 13 -3.04 12.40 10.61
N GLY A 14 -2.21 12.07 11.60
CA GLY A 14 -2.56 11.18 12.71
C GLY A 14 -2.03 9.76 12.51
N SER A 15 -1.58 9.12 13.59
CA SER A 15 -1.00 7.77 13.55
C SER A 15 -2.00 6.67 13.19
N ASP A 16 -3.29 6.91 13.46
CA ASP A 16 -4.40 6.03 13.12
C ASP A 16 -4.77 6.04 11.63
N GLN A 17 -4.17 6.95 10.85
CA GLN A 17 -4.42 7.06 9.41
C GLN A 17 -3.33 6.40 8.55
N VAL A 18 -2.34 5.74 9.16
CA VAL A 18 -1.15 5.26 8.45
C VAL A 18 -0.85 3.80 8.78
N GLU A 19 -1.04 2.93 7.79
CA GLU A 19 -0.73 1.51 7.86
C GLU A 19 0.51 1.17 7.03
N LEU A 20 1.20 0.09 7.42
CA LEU A 20 2.43 -0.35 6.79
C LEU A 20 2.39 -1.84 6.50
N ILE A 21 2.83 -2.22 5.30
CA ILE A 21 3.05 -3.62 4.92
C ILE A 21 4.45 -3.82 4.33
N ASN A 22 5.14 -4.88 4.75
CA ASN A 22 6.44 -5.26 4.21
C ASN A 22 6.65 -6.78 4.18
N GLY A 23 7.75 -7.21 3.56
CA GLY A 23 8.06 -8.63 3.37
C GLY A 23 8.35 -9.39 4.66
N SER A 24 8.76 -8.72 5.74
CA SER A 24 9.04 -9.35 7.03
C SER A 24 7.80 -9.65 7.87
N MET A 25 6.64 -9.08 7.53
CA MET A 25 5.39 -9.34 8.24
C MET A 25 4.80 -10.71 7.89
N GLN A 26 4.15 -11.34 8.85
CA GLN A 26 3.37 -12.55 8.62
C GLN A 26 2.12 -12.24 7.78
N HIS A 27 1.56 -13.27 7.14
CA HIS A 27 0.35 -13.11 6.33
C HIS A 27 -0.85 -12.57 7.13
N ALA A 28 -0.98 -12.94 8.40
CA ALA A 28 -2.05 -12.44 9.26
C ALA A 28 -1.92 -10.93 9.51
N GLU A 29 -0.73 -10.47 9.91
CA GLU A 29 -0.43 -9.07 10.17
C GLU A 29 -0.66 -8.19 8.93
N ARG A 30 -0.26 -8.68 7.75
CA ARG A 30 -0.52 -7.98 6.48
C ARG A 30 -2.02 -7.81 6.21
N ARG A 31 -2.82 -8.85 6.45
CA ARG A 31 -4.27 -8.79 6.24
C ARG A 31 -4.94 -7.82 7.21
N GLU A 32 -4.50 -7.81 8.45
CA GLU A 32 -5.02 -6.87 9.45
C GLU A 32 -4.69 -5.42 9.11
N ALA A 33 -3.46 -5.12 8.66
CA ALA A 33 -3.08 -3.79 8.21
C ALA A 33 -3.89 -3.31 7.01
N ILE A 34 -4.09 -4.19 6.01
CA ILE A 34 -4.96 -3.89 4.86
C ILE A 34 -6.40 -3.63 5.32
N LYS A 35 -6.93 -4.48 6.21
CA LYS A 35 -8.28 -4.32 6.75
C LYS A 35 -8.44 -2.96 7.46
N ARG A 36 -7.50 -2.59 8.33
CA ARG A 36 -7.53 -1.28 9.01
C ARG A 36 -7.49 -0.12 8.02
N PHE A 37 -6.62 -0.21 7.01
CA PHE A 37 -6.59 0.76 5.92
C PHE A 37 -7.92 0.84 5.15
N GLU A 38 -8.58 -0.29 4.87
CA GLU A 38 -9.87 -0.31 4.18
C GLU A 38 -11.03 0.24 5.03
N GLU A 39 -10.95 0.11 6.36
CA GLU A 39 -11.94 0.58 7.33
C GLU A 39 -11.76 2.08 7.67
N GLN A 40 -10.52 2.50 7.92
CA GLN A 40 -10.18 3.85 8.42
C GLN A 40 -9.81 4.82 7.29
N GLY A 41 -9.28 4.31 6.17
CA GLY A 41 -8.74 5.12 5.09
C GLY A 41 -7.34 5.67 5.39
N GLY A 42 -6.96 6.74 4.68
CA GLY A 42 -5.67 7.41 4.84
C GLY A 42 -4.59 6.84 3.92
N PHE A 43 -3.55 6.26 4.51
CA PHE A 43 -2.33 5.87 3.80
C PHE A 43 -1.94 4.43 4.09
N LEU A 44 -1.63 3.67 3.03
CA LEU A 44 -0.98 2.36 3.13
C LEU A 44 0.39 2.42 2.48
N ILE A 45 1.44 2.21 3.26
CA ILE A 45 2.82 2.23 2.78
C ILE A 45 3.30 0.80 2.58
N SER A 46 3.68 0.45 1.35
CA SER A 46 4.13 -0.91 0.99
C SER A 46 5.54 -0.93 0.43
N THR A 47 6.33 -1.95 0.76
CA THR A 47 7.49 -2.34 -0.05
C THR A 47 7.08 -3.35 -1.12
N GLU A 48 7.94 -3.60 -2.11
CA GLU A 48 7.67 -4.62 -3.14
C GLU A 48 7.44 -6.00 -2.54
N ALA A 49 8.28 -6.40 -1.58
CA ALA A 49 8.18 -7.69 -0.87
C ALA A 49 6.90 -7.81 -0.02
N GLY A 50 6.34 -6.68 0.43
CA GLY A 50 5.11 -6.66 1.22
C GLY A 50 3.84 -6.76 0.39
N GLY A 51 3.90 -6.48 -0.92
CA GLY A 51 2.70 -6.41 -1.74
C GLY A 51 2.47 -7.59 -2.68
N GLU A 52 3.35 -8.59 -2.74
CA GLU A 52 3.05 -9.78 -3.54
C GLU A 52 1.76 -10.44 -3.05
N GLY A 53 0.81 -10.65 -3.97
CA GLY A 53 -0.48 -11.25 -3.68
C GLY A 53 -1.50 -10.36 -2.96
N ILE A 54 -1.25 -9.05 -2.79
CA ILE A 54 -2.26 -8.14 -2.22
C ILE A 54 -3.21 -7.62 -3.30
N ASN A 55 -4.49 -7.47 -2.95
CA ASN A 55 -5.49 -6.81 -3.78
C ASN A 55 -6.00 -5.57 -3.04
N LEU A 56 -5.79 -4.38 -3.62
CA LEU A 56 -6.17 -3.10 -3.02
C LEU A 56 -7.31 -2.38 -3.78
N GLN A 57 -7.93 -3.07 -4.74
CA GLN A 57 -8.90 -2.49 -5.67
C GLN A 57 -10.13 -1.86 -5.00
N SER A 58 -10.53 -2.35 -3.83
CA SER A 58 -11.82 -1.99 -3.24
C SER A 58 -11.85 -0.59 -2.62
N LYS A 59 -10.72 -0.10 -2.09
CA LYS A 59 -10.66 1.13 -1.30
C LYS A 59 -9.47 2.03 -1.60
N CYS A 60 -8.45 1.52 -2.26
CA CYS A 60 -7.37 2.37 -2.74
C CYS A 60 -7.76 2.90 -4.12
N HIS A 61 -7.62 4.20 -4.32
CA HIS A 61 -7.91 4.86 -5.61
C HIS A 61 -6.69 5.59 -6.18
N VAL A 62 -5.65 5.78 -5.37
CA VAL A 62 -4.44 6.54 -5.73
C VAL A 62 -3.21 5.73 -5.34
N MET A 63 -2.32 5.52 -6.29
CA MET A 63 -1.00 4.94 -6.06
C MET A 63 0.08 5.99 -6.28
N VAL A 64 0.95 6.17 -5.29
CA VAL A 64 2.17 6.96 -5.40
C VAL A 64 3.36 6.02 -5.39
N ASN A 65 4.15 6.03 -6.47
CA ASN A 65 5.40 5.27 -6.53
C ASN A 65 6.54 6.14 -5.99
N TYR A 66 6.96 5.89 -4.76
CA TYR A 66 8.05 6.65 -4.12
C TYR A 66 9.39 6.39 -4.80
N ASP A 67 9.64 5.14 -5.19
CA ASP A 67 10.75 4.72 -6.03
C ASP A 67 10.23 4.11 -7.34
N LEU A 68 11.00 4.28 -8.42
CA LEU A 68 10.72 3.66 -9.70
C LEU A 68 11.69 2.48 -9.92
N PRO A 69 11.17 1.27 -10.20
CA PRO A 69 12.02 0.13 -10.50
C PRO A 69 12.64 0.29 -11.90
N TRP A 70 13.89 -0.18 -12.06
CA TRP A 70 14.56 -0.19 -13.37
C TRP A 70 13.83 -1.02 -14.43
N ASN A 71 13.17 -2.10 -14.01
CA ASN A 71 12.35 -2.92 -14.89
C ASN A 71 10.91 -2.38 -14.95
N PRO A 72 10.44 -1.85 -16.09
CA PRO A 72 9.09 -1.30 -16.23
C PRO A 72 7.97 -2.30 -15.90
N MET A 73 8.21 -3.59 -16.12
CA MET A 73 7.24 -4.64 -15.82
C MET A 73 6.88 -4.66 -14.33
N ARG A 74 7.83 -4.34 -13.44
CA ARG A 74 7.57 -4.28 -12.00
C ARG A 74 6.61 -3.14 -11.66
N LEU A 75 6.73 -2.00 -12.34
CA LEU A 75 5.78 -0.89 -12.19
C LEU A 75 4.37 -1.28 -12.67
N VAL A 76 4.26 -1.96 -13.80
CA VAL A 76 2.97 -2.47 -14.33
C VAL A 76 2.32 -3.44 -13.35
N GLN A 77 3.10 -4.35 -12.74
CA GLN A 77 2.62 -5.26 -11.70
C GLN A 77 2.13 -4.53 -10.45
N ARG A 78 2.80 -3.44 -10.04
CA ARG A 78 2.34 -2.59 -8.92
C ARG A 78 0.97 -1.98 -9.25
N ILE A 79 0.82 -1.38 -10.43
CA ILE A 79 -0.45 -0.76 -10.87
C ILE A 79 -1.58 -1.78 -10.93
N GLY A 80 -1.31 -3.01 -11.41
CA GLY A 80 -2.31 -4.08 -11.48
C GLY A 80 -2.87 -4.55 -10.14
N ARG A 81 -2.23 -4.19 -9.01
CA ARG A 81 -2.75 -4.45 -7.65
C ARG A 81 -3.86 -3.48 -7.25
N LEU A 82 -3.86 -2.29 -7.85
CA LEU A 82 -4.80 -1.22 -7.58
C LEU A 82 -5.92 -1.16 -8.61
N TYR A 83 -5.57 -1.29 -9.89
CA TYR A 83 -6.49 -1.07 -11.00
C TYR A 83 -6.62 -2.31 -11.86
N ARG A 84 -7.85 -2.70 -12.17
CA ARG A 84 -8.18 -3.67 -13.22
C ARG A 84 -9.10 -3.05 -14.27
N TYR A 85 -9.00 -3.54 -15.50
CA TYR A 85 -9.87 -3.12 -16.60
C TYR A 85 -11.35 -3.33 -16.23
N GLY A 86 -12.17 -2.28 -16.43
CA GLY A 86 -13.60 -2.30 -16.10
C GLY A 86 -13.96 -1.82 -14.68
N GLN A 87 -12.96 -1.46 -13.87
CA GLN A 87 -13.19 -0.88 -12.55
C GLN A 87 -13.74 0.56 -12.67
N LYS A 88 -14.89 0.82 -12.03
CA LYS A 88 -15.61 2.11 -12.13
C LYS A 88 -15.13 3.18 -11.13
N LYS A 89 -14.36 2.78 -10.12
CA LYS A 89 -13.72 3.62 -9.11
C LYS A 89 -12.46 2.95 -8.59
#